data_AF-A0A397Q644-F1
#
_entry.id   AF-A0A397Q644-F1
#
_cell.length_a   1.000
_cell.length_b   1.000
_cell.length_c   1.000
_cell.angle_alpha   90.00
_cell.angle_beta   90.00
_cell.angle_gamma   90.00
#
_symmetry.space_group_name_H-M   'P 1'
#
loop_
_entity.id
_entity.type
_entity.pdbx_description
1 polymer ?
#
loop_
_entity_poly.entity_id
_entity_poly.type
_entity_poly.pdbx_seq_one_letter_code
_entity_poly.pdbx_strand_id
1 'polypeptide(L)'
;MALIRHQIGPDAASTGLTPRQPATIFADAAALTAYEEETATPDTDADRIVGAILQLAPRLHAARAESGAADLPASERSLRGLRLGIVGASTTHCALAERLRTAFGMAISCTADGTAGHGYHLVEDTETLLSIADVVVAVEATGADFWLDSKALNAMRPHGTIIVNPAAVAVDQMALAYALWFETIAAAGVLRSVVPRLLPEVENAHNVMLV
;
A
#
# COMPACT_ATOMS: atom_id res chain seq x y z
N MET A 1 -6.77 34.12 -67.76
CA MET A 1 -5.81 33.92 -68.86
C MET A 1 -4.64 33.10 -68.35
N ALA A 2 -4.37 31.98 -69.04
CA ALA A 2 -3.08 31.28 -69.19
C ALA A 2 -2.24 30.87 -67.96
N LEU A 3 -2.27 29.55 -67.69
CA LEU A 3 -1.13 28.62 -67.71
C LEU A 3 0.29 29.19 -67.58
N ILE A 4 1.03 28.73 -66.58
CA ILE A 4 2.46 28.37 -66.75
C ILE A 4 2.74 27.05 -66.02
N ARG A 5 3.05 26.02 -66.82
CA ARG A 5 3.76 24.81 -66.41
C ARG A 5 5.24 25.16 -66.24
N HIS A 6 5.87 24.66 -65.18
CA HIS A 6 7.31 24.44 -65.18
C HIS A 6 7.62 23.00 -64.82
N GLN A 7 8.35 22.36 -65.74
CA GLN A 7 8.91 21.02 -65.65
C GLN A 7 10.07 21.01 -64.64
N ILE A 8 10.14 19.98 -63.81
CA ILE A 8 11.42 19.39 -63.38
C ILE A 8 11.26 17.88 -63.44
N GLY A 9 11.98 17.25 -64.36
CA GLY A 9 12.28 15.81 -64.33
C GLY A 9 13.60 15.54 -63.58
N PRO A 10 14.09 14.30 -63.58
CA PRO A 10 13.97 13.38 -62.45
C PRO A 10 15.33 13.10 -61.79
N ASP A 11 15.36 12.79 -60.48
CA ASP A 11 16.42 11.90 -59.99
C ASP A 11 16.07 11.15 -58.68
N ALA A 12 16.39 9.86 -58.77
CA ALA A 12 16.72 8.84 -57.80
C ALA A 12 16.27 8.90 -56.31
N ALA A 13 15.53 7.85 -55.97
CA ALA A 13 15.93 6.83 -54.98
C ALA A 13 15.75 7.09 -53.47
N SER A 14 14.72 6.39 -52.98
CA SER A 14 14.73 5.57 -51.76
C SER A 14 15.08 6.22 -50.42
N THR A 15 14.03 6.42 -49.62
CA THR A 15 14.10 5.98 -48.22
C THR A 15 12.73 5.41 -47.87
N GLY A 16 12.68 4.08 -47.73
CA GLY A 16 11.48 3.36 -47.34
C GLY A 16 11.06 3.80 -45.94
N LEU A 17 9.98 4.56 -45.86
CA LEU A 17 9.24 4.73 -44.63
C LEU A 17 8.15 3.65 -44.61
N THR A 18 8.49 2.45 -44.16
CA THR A 18 7.48 1.51 -43.66
C THR A 18 6.85 2.12 -42.41
N PRO A 19 5.51 2.14 -42.28
CA PRO A 19 4.87 2.62 -41.07
C PRO A 19 5.32 1.72 -39.90
N ARG A 20 5.94 2.31 -38.88
CA ARG A 20 6.26 1.62 -37.62
C ARG A 20 4.95 1.03 -37.09
N GLN A 21 4.84 -0.30 -37.08
CA GLN A 21 3.84 -0.99 -36.28
C GLN A 21 3.99 -0.51 -34.83
N PRO A 22 2.89 -0.25 -34.10
CA PRO A 22 2.98 0.06 -32.68
C PRO A 22 3.64 -1.13 -31.98
N ALA A 23 4.80 -0.90 -31.39
CA ALA A 23 5.50 -1.89 -30.58
C ALA A 23 4.53 -2.38 -29.50
N THR A 24 4.27 -3.68 -29.52
CA THR A 24 3.40 -4.33 -28.55
C THR A 24 4.14 -4.32 -27.21
N ILE A 25 3.82 -3.38 -26.33
CA ILE A 25 4.36 -3.32 -24.97
C ILE A 25 3.59 -4.36 -24.14
N PHE A 26 3.93 -5.64 -24.32
CA PHE A 26 3.69 -6.62 -23.27
C PHE A 26 4.99 -6.72 -22.48
N ALA A 27 5.15 -5.83 -21.49
CA ALA A 27 6.22 -5.99 -20.53
C ALA A 27 5.95 -7.26 -19.71
N ASP A 28 6.98 -8.10 -19.58
CA ASP A 28 6.94 -9.28 -18.71
C ASP A 28 6.66 -8.82 -17.27
N ALA A 29 5.70 -9.46 -16.61
CA ALA A 29 5.38 -9.21 -15.20
C ALA A 29 6.64 -9.24 -14.32
N ALA A 30 7.55 -10.17 -14.59
CA ALA A 30 8.81 -10.27 -13.86
C ALA A 30 9.73 -9.06 -14.08
N ALA A 31 9.75 -8.51 -15.30
CA ALA A 31 10.57 -7.33 -15.62
C ALA A 31 9.99 -6.04 -15.03
N LEU A 32 8.67 -5.93 -14.92
CA LEU A 32 7.99 -4.82 -14.24
C LEU A 32 8.23 -4.86 -12.73
N THR A 33 8.09 -6.03 -12.11
CA THR A 33 8.39 -6.20 -10.68
C THR A 33 9.85 -5.88 -10.38
N ALA A 34 10.79 -6.38 -11.19
CA ALA A 34 12.22 -6.09 -11.01
C ALA A 34 12.55 -4.59 -11.11
N TYR A 35 11.85 -3.85 -11.98
CA TYR A 35 12.02 -2.40 -12.11
C TYR A 35 11.44 -1.63 -10.90
N GLU A 36 10.31 -2.08 -10.36
CA GLU A 36 9.74 -1.51 -9.12
C GLU A 36 10.66 -1.75 -7.91
N GLU A 37 11.23 -2.96 -7.79
CA GLU A 37 12.21 -3.30 -6.75
C GLU A 37 13.50 -2.48 -6.86
N GLU A 38 13.96 -2.17 -8.09
CA GLU A 38 15.18 -1.39 -8.33
C GLU A 38 15.04 0.10 -7.92
N THR A 39 13.82 0.62 -7.88
CA THR A 39 13.54 2.04 -7.55
C THR A 39 13.01 2.26 -6.14
N ALA A 40 12.54 1.20 -5.48
CA ALA A 40 12.14 1.23 -4.08
C ALA A 40 13.36 1.28 -3.16
N THR A 41 13.40 2.28 -2.28
CA THR A 41 14.35 2.28 -1.16
C THR A 41 13.57 2.20 0.15
N PRO A 42 14.14 1.60 1.21
CA PRO A 42 13.46 1.52 2.50
C PRO A 42 12.95 2.86 3.03
N ASP A 43 13.68 3.95 2.78
CA ASP A 43 13.26 5.29 3.21
C ASP A 43 12.13 5.85 2.34
N THR A 44 12.19 5.67 1.01
CA THR A 44 11.11 6.11 0.11
C THR A 44 9.80 5.39 0.41
N ASP A 45 9.86 4.08 0.67
CA ASP A 45 8.67 3.29 1.00
C ASP A 45 8.14 3.62 2.39
N ALA A 46 9.02 3.81 3.37
CA ALA A 46 8.61 4.30 4.68
C ALA A 46 7.88 5.65 4.58
N ASP A 47 8.39 6.59 3.78
CA ASP A 47 7.77 7.91 3.59
C ASP A 47 6.41 7.82 2.88
N ARG A 48 6.27 6.94 1.87
CA ARG A 48 4.97 6.66 1.23
C ARG A 48 3.96 6.09 2.21
N ILE A 49 4.38 5.15 3.07
CA ILE A 49 3.53 4.54 4.09
C ILE A 49 3.10 5.58 5.13
N VAL A 50 4.01 6.44 5.61
CA VAL A 50 3.66 7.55 6.51
C VAL A 50 2.65 8.49 5.84
N GLY A 51 2.86 8.84 4.58
CA GLY A 51 1.92 9.65 3.80
C GLY A 51 0.54 9.01 3.68
N ALA A 52 0.46 7.69 3.51
CA ALA A 52 -0.79 6.95 3.49
C ALA A 52 -1.50 6.96 4.85
N ILE A 53 -0.76 6.71 5.94
CA ILE A 53 -1.30 6.75 7.30
C ILE A 53 -1.91 8.12 7.60
N LEU A 54 -1.22 9.21 7.25
CA LEU A 54 -1.72 10.58 7.47
C LEU A 54 -3.00 10.88 6.69
N GLN A 55 -3.12 10.38 5.46
CA GLN A 55 -4.31 10.58 4.62
C GLN A 55 -5.49 9.72 5.07
N LEU A 56 -5.23 8.55 5.65
CA LEU A 56 -6.27 7.65 6.16
C LEU A 56 -6.67 7.95 7.62
N ALA A 57 -5.86 8.70 8.36
CA ALA A 57 -6.14 9.06 9.76
C ALA A 57 -7.55 9.63 9.99
N PRO A 58 -8.10 10.54 9.15
CA PRO A 58 -9.47 11.03 9.35
C PRO A 58 -10.53 9.93 9.36
N ARG A 59 -10.35 8.86 8.58
CA ARG A 59 -11.28 7.71 8.54
C ARG A 59 -11.17 6.86 9.79
N LEU A 60 -9.94 6.58 10.24
CA LEU A 60 -9.68 5.90 11.50
C LEU A 60 -10.35 6.64 12.67
N HIS A 61 -10.21 7.96 12.73
CA HIS A 61 -10.81 8.76 13.79
C HIS A 61 -12.34 8.79 13.71
N ALA A 62 -12.92 8.86 12.52
CA ALA A 62 -14.37 8.80 12.34
C ALA A 62 -14.93 7.45 12.82
N ALA A 63 -14.35 6.33 12.36
CA ALA A 63 -14.77 4.99 12.75
C ALA A 63 -14.63 4.75 14.25
N ARG A 64 -13.58 5.31 14.88
CA ARG A 64 -13.38 5.23 16.34
C ARG A 64 -14.45 6.01 17.11
N ALA A 65 -14.84 7.18 16.60
CA ALA A 65 -15.90 8.00 17.17
C ALA A 65 -17.26 7.26 17.12
N GLU A 66 -17.54 6.61 16.00
CA GLU A 66 -18.77 5.82 15.80
C GLU A 66 -18.80 4.54 16.65
N SER A 67 -17.64 3.91 16.85
CA SER A 67 -17.50 2.71 17.69
C SER A 67 -17.67 2.97 19.20
N GLY A 68 -17.94 4.21 19.62
CA GLY A 68 -18.08 4.57 21.03
C GLY A 68 -16.77 4.51 21.81
N ALA A 69 -15.62 4.32 21.14
CA ALA A 69 -14.28 4.51 21.71
C ALA A 69 -13.94 6.01 21.87
N ALA A 70 -14.98 6.83 22.00
CA ALA A 70 -15.08 8.24 21.63
C ALA A 70 -15.22 9.18 22.84
N ASP A 71 -14.72 8.79 24.01
CA ASP A 71 -14.57 9.71 25.15
C ASP A 71 -13.44 10.75 24.93
N LEU A 72 -12.94 10.79 23.71
CA LEU A 72 -11.80 11.50 23.19
C LEU A 72 -12.07 12.99 22.80
N PRO A 73 -11.50 14.06 23.40
CA PRO A 73 -11.70 15.43 22.90
C PRO A 73 -11.02 15.66 21.54
N ALA A 74 -11.38 16.72 20.79
CA ALA A 74 -10.92 17.03 19.41
C ALA A 74 -9.38 16.99 19.16
N SER A 75 -8.56 17.00 20.20
CA SER A 75 -7.14 16.58 20.21
C SER A 75 -6.91 15.13 19.70
N GLU A 76 -7.97 14.35 19.52
CA GLU A 76 -7.99 12.98 19.01
C GLU A 76 -7.78 12.83 17.51
N ARG A 77 -7.79 13.91 16.72
CA ARG A 77 -7.35 13.84 15.31
C ARG A 77 -5.83 13.76 15.17
N SER A 78 -5.20 13.13 16.15
CA SER A 78 -3.76 12.95 16.27
C SER A 78 -3.44 11.47 16.16
N LEU A 79 -2.34 11.16 15.48
CA LEU A 79 -1.76 9.81 15.51
C LEU A 79 -1.16 9.47 16.88
N ARG A 80 -0.99 10.46 17.77
CA ARG A 80 -0.37 10.26 19.09
C ARG A 80 -1.22 9.36 19.97
N GLY A 81 -0.59 8.35 20.55
CA GLY A 81 -1.26 7.35 21.39
C GLY A 81 -1.97 6.24 20.62
N LEU A 82 -2.02 6.30 19.28
CA LEU A 82 -2.45 5.16 18.48
C LEU A 82 -1.38 4.05 18.50
N ARG A 83 -1.85 2.81 18.35
CA ARG A 83 -1.01 1.62 18.31
C ARG A 83 -0.72 1.24 16.87
N LEU A 84 0.56 1.23 16.48
CA LEU A 84 1.05 0.69 15.23
C LEU A 84 1.40 -0.79 15.42
N GLY A 85 0.81 -1.66 14.62
CA GLY A 85 1.22 -3.04 14.46
C GLY A 85 1.99 -3.22 13.16
N ILE A 86 3.17 -3.83 13.21
CA ILE A 86 3.96 -4.16 12.02
C ILE A 86 4.07 -5.68 11.89
N VAL A 87 3.67 -6.22 10.74
CA VAL A 87 3.78 -7.64 10.43
C VAL A 87 5.13 -7.91 9.77
N GLY A 88 5.96 -8.71 10.42
CA GLY A 88 7.35 -8.99 10.01
C GLY A 88 8.33 -7.88 10.38
N ALA A 89 9.64 -8.15 10.28
CA ALA A 89 10.68 -7.17 10.59
C ALA A 89 11.67 -6.97 9.43
N SER A 90 11.67 -5.77 8.86
CA SER A 90 12.58 -5.36 7.77
C SER A 90 13.24 -4.02 8.06
N THR A 91 14.19 -3.61 7.21
CA THR A 91 14.80 -2.28 7.26
C THR A 91 13.79 -1.16 7.00
N THR A 92 12.85 -1.34 6.06
CA THR A 92 11.73 -0.43 5.80
C THR A 92 10.83 -0.30 7.03
N HIS A 93 10.47 -1.42 7.66
CA HIS A 93 9.66 -1.43 8.89
C HIS A 93 10.38 -0.72 10.05
N CYS A 94 11.70 -0.89 10.20
CA CYS A 94 12.48 -0.18 11.21
C CYS A 94 12.50 1.34 10.95
N ALA A 95 12.74 1.75 9.70
CA ALA A 95 12.78 3.15 9.29
C ALA A 95 11.41 3.84 9.49
N LEU A 96 10.32 3.13 9.20
CA LEU A 96 8.94 3.55 9.45
C LEU A 96 8.63 3.66 10.94
N ALA A 97 8.94 2.62 11.72
CA ALA A 97 8.68 2.57 13.15
C ALA A 97 9.36 3.72 13.88
N GLU A 98 10.61 4.04 13.52
CA GLU A 98 11.35 5.13 14.15
C GLU A 98 10.70 6.49 13.87
N ARG A 99 10.28 6.75 12.63
CA ARG A 99 9.55 7.99 12.26
C ARG A 99 8.24 8.11 13.05
N LEU A 100 7.42 7.06 13.08
CA LEU A 100 6.11 7.09 13.73
C LEU A 100 6.20 7.17 15.25
N ARG A 101 7.18 6.51 15.85
CA ARG A 101 7.47 6.59 17.28
C ARG A 101 7.96 7.99 17.68
N THR A 102 8.94 8.53 16.97
CA THR A 102 9.59 9.80 17.34
C THR A 102 8.76 11.03 17.02
N ALA A 103 8.20 11.11 15.81
CA ALA A 103 7.46 12.29 15.37
C ALA A 103 6.01 12.31 15.86
N PHE A 104 5.38 11.13 15.96
CA PHE A 104 3.95 11.03 16.27
C PHE A 104 3.66 10.41 17.63
N GLY A 105 4.65 9.81 18.31
CA GLY A 105 4.43 9.21 19.64
C GLY A 105 3.50 8.00 19.60
N MET A 106 3.53 7.23 18.51
CA MET A 106 2.80 5.97 18.41
C MET A 106 3.47 4.86 19.22
N ALA A 107 2.67 3.98 19.81
CA ALA A 107 3.16 2.76 20.44
C ALA A 107 3.35 1.68 19.36
N ILE A 108 4.53 1.06 19.30
CA ILE A 108 4.89 0.12 18.23
C ILE A 108 4.86 -1.30 18.78
N SER A 109 4.14 -2.18 18.09
CA SER A 109 4.16 -3.63 18.28
C SER A 109 4.55 -4.32 16.97
N CYS A 110 5.27 -5.44 17.05
CA CYS A 110 5.61 -6.22 15.85
C CYS A 110 5.59 -7.73 16.13
N THR A 111 5.26 -8.52 15.10
CA THR A 111 5.42 -9.97 15.16
C THR A 111 6.90 -10.32 15.14
N ALA A 112 7.32 -11.26 16.00
CA ALA A 112 8.73 -11.55 16.20
C ALA A 112 9.34 -12.33 15.04
N ASP A 113 10.15 -11.65 14.22
CA ASP A 113 11.27 -12.26 13.52
C ASP A 113 12.55 -11.86 14.26
N GLY A 114 13.48 -12.80 14.47
CA GLY A 114 14.60 -12.74 15.43
C GLY A 114 15.64 -11.60 15.28
N THR A 115 15.32 -10.51 14.59
CA THR A 115 16.14 -9.31 14.36
C THR A 115 15.69 -8.10 15.19
N ALA A 116 14.77 -8.26 16.14
CA ALA A 116 14.24 -7.18 16.96
C ALA A 116 15.28 -6.54 17.91
N GLY A 117 15.99 -5.52 17.41
CA GLY A 117 16.97 -4.74 18.17
C GLY A 117 16.45 -3.42 18.79
N HIS A 118 15.14 -3.16 18.82
CA HIS A 118 14.65 -1.77 18.92
C HIS A 118 13.53 -1.52 19.94
N GLY A 119 13.55 -2.10 21.15
CA GLY A 119 12.64 -1.65 22.24
C GLY A 119 11.13 -1.64 21.91
N TYR A 120 10.71 -2.35 20.86
CA TYR A 120 9.31 -2.49 20.42
C TYR A 120 8.66 -3.63 21.20
N HIS A 121 7.33 -3.57 21.34
CA HIS A 121 6.57 -4.64 21.98
C HIS A 121 6.43 -5.82 21.02
N LEU A 122 7.15 -6.91 21.29
CA LEU A 122 7.05 -8.14 20.50
C LEU A 122 5.77 -8.88 20.84
N VAL A 123 5.07 -9.33 19.80
CA VAL A 123 3.84 -10.11 19.91
C VAL A 123 4.08 -11.49 19.33
N GLU A 124 3.52 -12.51 19.97
CA GLU A 124 3.78 -13.92 19.64
C GLU A 124 3.19 -14.32 18.28
N ASP A 125 2.07 -13.74 17.90
CA ASP A 125 1.34 -14.08 16.70
C ASP A 125 0.63 -12.87 16.06
N THR A 126 0.31 -13.00 14.78
CA THR A 126 -0.31 -11.93 14.00
C THR A 126 -1.74 -11.63 14.42
N GLU A 127 -2.52 -12.62 14.86
CA GLU A 127 -3.91 -12.40 15.30
C GLU A 127 -3.94 -11.49 16.54
N THR A 128 -3.04 -11.73 17.49
CA THR A 128 -2.85 -10.85 18.64
C THR A 128 -2.44 -9.45 18.19
N LEU A 129 -1.51 -9.30 17.24
CA LEU A 129 -1.10 -7.99 16.70
C LEU A 129 -2.30 -7.23 16.10
N LEU A 130 -3.09 -7.88 15.24
CA LEU A 130 -4.24 -7.28 14.55
C LEU A 130 -5.30 -6.80 15.55
N SER A 131 -5.53 -7.55 16.63
CA SER A 131 -6.54 -7.23 17.64
C SER A 131 -6.21 -6.00 18.51
N ILE A 132 -4.93 -5.69 18.68
CA ILE A 132 -4.48 -4.58 19.54
C ILE A 132 -4.18 -3.30 18.76
N ALA A 133 -3.78 -3.41 17.49
CA ALA A 133 -3.34 -2.29 16.67
C ALA A 133 -4.52 -1.43 16.18
N ASP A 134 -4.31 -0.11 16.13
CA ASP A 134 -5.21 0.83 15.44
C ASP A 134 -4.81 0.97 13.96
N VAL A 135 -3.50 0.89 13.68
CA VAL A 135 -2.93 0.91 12.33
C VAL A 135 -2.04 -0.31 12.17
N VAL A 136 -2.24 -1.09 11.12
CA VAL A 136 -1.44 -2.28 10.79
C VAL A 136 -0.67 -2.03 9.51
N VAL A 137 0.60 -2.39 9.46
CA VAL A 137 1.45 -2.32 8.26
C VAL A 137 1.98 -3.71 7.96
N ALA A 138 1.69 -4.18 6.76
CA ALA A 138 2.15 -5.46 6.22
C ALA A 138 2.56 -5.25 4.75
N VAL A 139 3.75 -4.71 4.52
CA VAL A 139 4.24 -4.36 3.17
C VAL A 139 5.42 -5.19 2.71
N GLU A 140 6.10 -5.86 3.63
CA GLU A 140 7.27 -6.70 3.39
C GLU A 140 7.23 -7.91 4.34
N ALA A 141 6.08 -8.58 4.44
CA ALA A 141 5.97 -9.76 5.29
C ALA A 141 6.85 -10.89 4.70
N THR A 142 8.05 -11.07 5.27
CA THR A 142 9.01 -12.07 4.80
C THR A 142 8.66 -13.43 5.37
N GLY A 143 7.95 -14.26 4.60
CA GLY A 143 7.63 -15.63 4.96
C GLY A 143 6.28 -16.07 4.39
N ALA A 144 6.06 -17.37 4.26
CA ALA A 144 4.81 -17.94 3.75
C ALA A 144 3.60 -17.77 4.69
N ASP A 145 3.76 -17.06 5.81
CA ASP A 145 2.92 -17.23 7.01
C ASP A 145 1.90 -16.10 7.26
N PHE A 146 2.01 -14.94 6.60
CA PHE A 146 0.96 -13.92 6.68
C PHE A 146 0.02 -13.96 5.48
N TRP A 147 -1.13 -14.57 5.71
CA TRP A 147 -2.26 -14.59 4.80
C TRP A 147 -3.35 -13.65 5.32
N LEU A 148 -3.65 -12.58 4.58
CA LEU A 148 -4.71 -11.65 4.92
C LEU A 148 -6.04 -12.17 4.37
N ASP A 149 -6.72 -13.02 5.15
CA ASP A 149 -8.09 -13.48 4.89
C ASP A 149 -9.14 -12.75 5.73
N SER A 150 -10.39 -13.19 5.58
CA SER A 150 -11.51 -12.72 6.38
C SER A 150 -11.30 -12.93 7.88
N LYS A 151 -10.59 -13.97 8.32
CA LYS A 151 -10.33 -14.20 9.75
C LYS A 151 -9.38 -13.13 10.28
N ALA A 152 -8.28 -12.87 9.57
CA ALA A 152 -7.32 -11.83 9.91
C ALA A 152 -8.00 -10.44 9.92
N LEU A 153 -8.77 -10.11 8.88
CA LEU A 153 -9.50 -8.84 8.79
C LEU A 153 -10.54 -8.68 9.91
N ASN A 154 -11.24 -9.75 10.29
CA ASN A 154 -12.20 -9.72 11.40
C ASN A 154 -11.51 -9.65 12.79
N ALA A 155 -10.25 -10.07 12.90
CA ALA A 155 -9.48 -9.92 14.13
C ALA A 155 -9.03 -8.48 14.37
N MET A 156 -9.01 -7.65 13.32
CA MET A 156 -8.71 -6.22 13.46
C MET A 156 -9.79 -5.50 14.27
N ARG A 157 -9.40 -4.37 14.85
CA ARG A 157 -10.35 -3.47 15.49
C ARG A 157 -11.28 -2.88 14.41
N PRO A 158 -12.57 -2.62 14.70
CA PRO A 158 -13.51 -2.07 13.71
C PRO A 158 -13.04 -0.73 13.13
N HIS A 159 -12.43 0.11 13.95
CA HIS A 159 -11.80 1.37 13.52
C HIS A 159 -10.36 1.20 13.01
N GLY A 160 -9.91 -0.04 12.84
CA GLY A 160 -8.57 -0.38 12.41
C GLY A 160 -8.33 -0.01 10.96
N THR A 161 -7.12 0.46 10.66
CA THR A 161 -6.66 0.74 9.29
C THR A 161 -5.49 -0.18 8.95
N ILE A 162 -5.46 -0.74 7.75
CA ILE A 162 -4.34 -1.57 7.30
C ILE A 162 -3.62 -0.95 6.10
N ILE A 163 -2.31 -1.06 6.05
CA ILE A 163 -1.49 -0.71 4.90
C ILE A 163 -0.83 -2.00 4.41
N VAL A 164 -1.11 -2.37 3.16
CA VAL A 164 -0.61 -3.62 2.57
C VAL A 164 0.06 -3.41 1.24
N ASN A 165 1.03 -4.28 0.96
CA ASN A 165 1.55 -4.50 -0.40
C ASN A 165 1.08 -5.88 -0.88
N PRO A 166 0.11 -5.97 -1.80
CA PRO A 166 -0.40 -7.24 -2.32
C PRO A 166 0.65 -8.09 -3.05
N ALA A 167 1.77 -7.50 -3.46
CA ALA A 167 2.88 -8.23 -4.07
C ALA A 167 3.73 -8.98 -3.03
N ALA A 168 3.81 -8.43 -1.82
CA ALA A 168 4.63 -8.96 -0.74
C ALA A 168 3.83 -9.72 0.33
N VAL A 169 2.52 -9.49 0.40
CA VAL A 169 1.61 -10.18 1.31
C VAL A 169 0.61 -10.99 0.52
N ALA A 170 0.37 -12.21 0.97
CA ALA A 170 -0.66 -13.05 0.40
C ALA A 170 -2.04 -12.56 0.85
N VAL A 171 -2.65 -11.70 0.02
CA VAL A 171 -3.94 -11.05 0.31
C VAL A 171 -5.07 -11.79 -0.40
N ASP A 172 -6.07 -12.26 0.36
CA ASP A 172 -7.37 -12.58 -0.21
C ASP A 172 -8.09 -11.26 -0.54
N GLN A 173 -7.97 -10.86 -1.81
CA GLN A 173 -8.52 -9.58 -2.27
C GLN A 173 -10.05 -9.51 -2.15
N MET A 174 -10.76 -10.65 -2.14
CA MET A 174 -12.21 -10.67 -1.94
C MET A 174 -12.56 -10.49 -0.48
N ALA A 175 -11.82 -11.12 0.43
CA ALA A 175 -11.95 -10.83 1.85
C ALA A 175 -11.68 -9.35 2.15
N LEU A 176 -10.61 -8.78 1.57
CA LEU A 176 -10.29 -7.36 1.72
C LEU A 176 -11.40 -6.46 1.18
N ALA A 177 -11.92 -6.75 -0.02
CA ALA A 177 -13.05 -6.02 -0.56
C ALA A 177 -14.23 -6.08 0.40
N TYR A 178 -14.65 -7.26 0.85
CA TYR A 178 -15.77 -7.37 1.79
C TYR A 178 -15.54 -6.60 3.08
N ALA A 179 -14.35 -6.67 3.66
CA ALA A 179 -14.02 -5.91 4.87
C ALA A 179 -14.11 -4.39 4.67
N LEU A 180 -13.78 -3.89 3.47
CA LEU A 180 -13.90 -2.48 3.11
C LEU A 180 -15.35 -2.07 2.87
N TRP A 181 -16.09 -2.83 2.04
CA TRP A 181 -17.48 -2.53 1.66
C TRP A 181 -18.45 -2.64 2.84
N PHE A 182 -18.19 -3.54 3.79
CA PHE A 182 -19.00 -3.74 4.99
C PHE A 182 -18.43 -3.05 6.24
N GLU A 183 -17.38 -2.23 6.09
CA GLU A 183 -16.78 -1.47 7.18
C GLU A 183 -16.34 -2.35 8.37
N THR A 184 -15.95 -3.61 8.11
CA THR A 184 -15.25 -4.45 9.09
C THR A 184 -13.95 -3.79 9.56
N ILE A 185 -13.30 -3.08 8.64
CA ILE A 185 -12.16 -2.20 8.90
C ILE A 185 -12.50 -0.79 8.43
N ALA A 186 -11.91 0.22 9.07
CA ALA A 186 -12.17 1.62 8.75
C ALA A 186 -11.68 2.00 7.34
N ALA A 187 -10.48 1.52 6.98
CA ALA A 187 -9.83 1.85 5.72
C ALA A 187 -8.66 0.91 5.41
N ALA A 188 -8.24 0.92 4.14
CA ALA A 188 -6.98 0.31 3.72
C ALA A 188 -6.15 1.22 2.83
N GLY A 189 -4.84 1.23 3.04
CA GLY A 189 -3.83 1.73 2.11
C GLY A 189 -3.25 0.57 1.33
N VAL A 190 -3.26 0.63 0.01
CA VAL A 190 -2.73 -0.45 -0.84
C VAL A 190 -1.59 0.12 -1.67
N LEU A 191 -0.36 -0.32 -1.39
CA LEU A 191 0.80 0.04 -2.19
C LEU A 191 0.64 -0.61 -3.57
N ARG A 192 0.49 0.23 -4.59
CA ARG A 192 0.24 -0.23 -5.95
C ARG A 192 1.54 -0.77 -6.53
N SER A 193 1.56 -2.08 -6.79
CA SER A 193 2.50 -2.73 -7.70
C SER A 193 1.78 -3.08 -9.00
N VAL A 194 2.55 -3.29 -10.07
CA VAL A 194 2.02 -3.81 -11.33
C VAL A 194 1.42 -5.22 -11.17
N VAL A 195 1.93 -6.03 -10.24
CA VAL A 195 1.47 -7.41 -9.98
C VAL A 195 1.44 -7.69 -8.49
N PRO A 196 0.35 -8.28 -7.94
CA PRO A 196 -0.87 -8.69 -8.62
C PRO A 196 -1.77 -7.50 -8.97
N ARG A 197 -2.55 -7.65 -10.04
CA ARG A 197 -3.60 -6.69 -10.37
C ARG A 197 -4.65 -6.69 -9.27
N LEU A 198 -5.05 -5.51 -8.82
CA LEU A 198 -6.12 -5.38 -7.85
C LEU A 198 -7.49 -5.68 -8.46
N LEU A 199 -8.36 -6.28 -7.67
CA LEU A 199 -9.75 -6.49 -8.01
C LEU A 199 -10.49 -5.14 -8.03
N PRO A 200 -11.38 -4.90 -9.01
CA PRO A 200 -12.14 -3.66 -9.10
C PRO A 200 -12.93 -3.35 -7.82
N GLU A 201 -13.38 -4.37 -7.09
CA GLU A 201 -14.09 -4.23 -5.83
C GLU A 201 -13.20 -3.60 -4.76
N VAL A 202 -11.90 -3.91 -4.73
CA VAL A 202 -10.94 -3.24 -3.84
C VAL A 202 -10.66 -1.83 -4.33
N GLU A 203 -10.39 -1.64 -5.64
CA GLU A 203 -10.04 -0.33 -6.21
C GLU A 203 -11.16 0.71 -6.07
N ASN A 204 -12.43 0.28 -6.12
CA ASN A 204 -13.58 1.16 -6.05
C ASN A 204 -14.16 1.32 -4.64
N ALA A 205 -13.59 0.66 -3.63
CA ALA A 205 -14.04 0.84 -2.26
C ALA A 205 -13.80 2.28 -1.81
N HIS A 206 -14.83 2.93 -1.28
CA HIS A 206 -14.77 4.35 -0.92
C HIS A 206 -13.75 4.65 0.18
N ASN A 207 -13.43 3.66 1.01
CA ASN A 207 -12.50 3.72 2.14
C ASN A 207 -11.10 3.15 1.83
N VAL A 208 -10.78 2.88 0.56
CA VAL A 208 -9.41 2.53 0.13
C VAL A 208 -8.60 3.79 -0.23
N MET A 209 -7.28 3.69 -0.14
CA MET A 209 -6.32 4.60 -0.76
C MET A 209 -5.27 3.77 -1.50
N LEU A 210 -5.00 4.13 -2.74
CA LEU A 210 -3.98 3.47 -3.55
C LEU A 210 -2.72 4.34 -3.50
N VAL A 211 -1.62 3.75 -3.01
CA VAL A 211 -0.37 4.43 -2.62
C VAL A 211 0.73 4.13 -3.61
#